data_AF-A0A8T6ZX11-F1
#
_entry.id   AF-A0A8T6ZX11-F1
#
_cell.length_a   1.000
_cell.length_b   1.000
_cell.length_c   1.000
_cell.angle_alpha   90.00
_cell.angle_beta   90.00
_cell.angle_gamma   90.00
#
_symmetry.space_group_name_H-M   'P 1'
#
loop_
_entity.id
_entity.type
_entity.pdbx_description
1 polymer ?
#
loop_
_entity_poly.entity_id
_entity_poly.type
_entity_poly.pdbx_seq_one_letter_code
_entity_poly.pdbx_strand_id
1 'polypeptide(L)'
;MWESLGRRLEAIWYSPRHPMRWVLWPLEMLYRLVSAVRRSCYTLGVKKTENLPVPVIVVGNVTVGGTGKTPTVIWLASELKDRGLRVGCVSRGYGGNATDSPQRVGGDSDPVEVGDEPVLIAAATGCPVMIGSDRVAAAKALLAETRLDALIADDGLQHLALGRQFEIAVVDGERGLGNEACLPAGPLREPATRLDDVDAVVVNGGDWGEGSVFRMRLVPNRVDQLAGKGQRTLSDFRDTIVHAVAGIGNPDQFFEMLKSEKIRIIPHAFQDHARYQPSDLDFEDKHPVLMTEKDAVKCRAFADPRFWSVAVNLEFQGGDGDRLLRRVLRDL
;
A
#
# COMPACT_ATOMS: atom_id res chain seq x y z
N MET A 1 4.76 12.73 -21.88
CA MET A 1 4.90 14.02 -21.15
C MET A 1 4.68 13.85 -19.64
N TRP A 2 3.61 13.16 -19.19
CA TRP A 2 3.39 12.93 -17.75
C TRP A 2 4.46 12.06 -17.04
N GLU A 3 5.00 11.05 -17.72
CA GLU A 3 6.09 10.18 -17.21
C GLU A 3 7.37 10.93 -16.82
N SER A 4 7.65 12.04 -17.50
CA SER A 4 8.84 12.87 -17.23
C SER A 4 8.59 13.78 -16.03
N LEU A 5 7.36 14.22 -15.83
CA LEU A 5 6.97 15.11 -14.74
C LEU A 5 6.87 14.39 -13.38
N GLY A 6 6.31 13.18 -13.33
CA GLY A 6 6.28 12.36 -12.10
C GLY A 6 7.68 12.06 -11.58
N ARG A 7 8.57 11.57 -12.45
CA ARG A 7 9.99 11.31 -12.11
C ARG A 7 10.74 12.57 -11.70
N ARG A 8 10.48 13.71 -12.35
CA ARG A 8 11.06 15.02 -11.96
C ARG A 8 10.57 15.48 -10.60
N LEU A 9 9.29 15.27 -10.26
CA LEU A 9 8.75 15.59 -8.94
C LEU A 9 9.36 14.72 -7.85
N GLU A 10 9.48 13.41 -8.08
CA GLU A 10 10.16 12.51 -7.15
C GLU A 10 11.62 12.93 -6.93
N ALA A 11 12.33 13.31 -8.01
CA ALA A 11 13.69 13.84 -7.88
C ALA A 11 13.74 15.11 -7.02
N ILE A 12 12.76 16.01 -7.13
CA ILE A 12 12.64 17.20 -6.26
C ILE A 12 12.37 16.80 -4.81
N TRP A 13 11.44 15.87 -4.59
CA TRP A 13 10.98 15.45 -3.27
C TRP A 13 12.05 14.75 -2.47
N TYR A 14 12.91 13.96 -3.12
CA TYR A 14 13.98 13.20 -2.48
C TYR A 14 15.37 13.84 -2.64
N SER A 15 15.43 15.09 -3.12
CA SER A 15 16.65 15.90 -3.15
C SER A 15 16.52 17.10 -2.20
N PRO A 16 17.12 17.07 -1.00
CA PRO A 16 16.91 18.08 0.04
C PRO A 16 17.23 19.53 -0.38
N ARG A 17 18.14 19.71 -1.35
CA ARG A 17 18.62 21.02 -1.83
C ARG A 17 18.08 21.44 -3.20
N HIS A 18 17.05 20.78 -3.72
CA HIS A 18 16.55 21.13 -5.06
C HIS A 18 15.91 22.54 -5.05
N PRO A 19 16.36 23.50 -5.89
CA PRO A 19 15.94 24.90 -5.81
C PRO A 19 14.44 25.09 -6.09
N MET A 20 13.83 24.18 -6.86
CA MET A 20 12.39 24.20 -7.16
C MET A 20 11.50 24.08 -5.92
N ARG A 21 12.03 23.57 -4.79
CA ARG A 21 11.30 23.56 -3.51
C ARG A 21 10.85 24.96 -3.10
N TRP A 22 11.69 25.98 -3.29
CA TRP A 22 11.36 27.36 -2.92
C TRP A 22 10.26 27.96 -3.78
N VAL A 23 10.19 27.55 -5.05
CA VAL A 23 9.13 27.97 -5.98
C VAL A 23 7.79 27.34 -5.58
N LEU A 24 7.80 26.09 -5.11
CA LEU A 24 6.59 25.35 -4.71
C LEU A 24 6.17 25.61 -3.25
N TRP A 25 7.03 26.24 -2.44
CA TRP A 25 6.79 26.49 -1.02
C TRP A 25 5.50 27.28 -0.73
N PRO A 26 5.12 28.33 -1.48
CA PRO A 26 3.83 29.01 -1.25
C PRO A 26 2.62 28.07 -1.44
N LEU A 27 2.69 27.15 -2.40
CA LEU A 27 1.64 26.15 -2.63
C LEU A 27 1.60 25.11 -1.51
N GLU A 28 2.75 24.71 -0.98
CA GLU A 28 2.83 23.85 0.21
C GLU A 28 2.16 24.51 1.42
N MET A 29 2.44 25.79 1.68
CA MET A 29 1.84 26.50 2.81
C MET A 29 0.31 26.56 2.70
N LEU A 30 -0.20 26.83 1.50
CA LEU A 30 -1.65 26.80 1.25
C LEU A 30 -2.22 25.39 1.47
N TYR A 31 -1.55 24.35 0.97
CA TYR A 31 -1.95 22.96 1.18
C TYR A 31 -2.00 22.59 2.66
N ARG A 32 -0.96 22.93 3.42
CA ARG A 32 -0.90 22.70 4.87
C ARG A 32 -1.98 23.45 5.62
N LEU A 33 -2.26 24.70 5.25
CA LEU A 33 -3.34 25.49 5.84
C LEU A 33 -4.69 24.81 5.61
N VAL A 34 -5.00 24.40 4.38
CA VAL A 34 -6.27 23.73 4.06
C VAL A 34 -6.39 22.40 4.82
N SER A 35 -5.32 21.61 4.88
CA SER A 35 -5.29 20.34 5.62
C SER A 35 -5.48 20.55 7.13
N ALA A 36 -4.79 21.55 7.71
CA ALA A 36 -4.93 21.91 9.12
C ALA A 36 -6.33 22.40 9.46
N VAL A 37 -6.90 23.31 8.67
CA VAL A 37 -8.28 23.80 8.85
C VAL A 37 -9.26 22.63 8.77
N ARG A 38 -9.12 21.75 7.79
CA ARG A 38 -9.96 20.55 7.66
C ARG A 38 -9.86 19.68 8.92
N ARG A 39 -8.66 19.41 9.44
CA ARG A 39 -8.46 18.62 10.66
C ARG A 39 -9.05 19.30 11.88
N SER A 40 -8.88 20.62 12.01
CA SER A 40 -9.50 21.42 13.07
C SER A 40 -11.03 21.33 13.04
N CYS A 41 -11.66 21.31 11.86
CA CYS A 41 -13.11 21.13 11.77
C CYS A 41 -13.60 19.79 12.35
N TYR A 42 -12.84 18.69 12.21
CA TYR A 42 -13.23 17.41 12.81
C TYR A 42 -12.93 17.35 14.31
N THR A 43 -11.77 17.85 14.73
CA THR A 43 -11.38 17.85 16.15
C THR A 43 -12.26 18.77 17.00
N LEU A 44 -12.71 19.90 16.45
CA LEU A 44 -13.67 20.81 17.10
C LEU A 44 -15.14 20.36 16.97
N GLY A 45 -15.41 19.22 16.31
CA GLY A 45 -16.77 18.69 16.13
C GLY A 45 -17.65 19.44 15.13
N VAL A 46 -17.09 20.39 14.36
CA VAL A 46 -17.81 21.11 13.29
C VAL A 46 -18.18 20.16 12.16
N LYS A 47 -17.29 19.22 11.82
CA LYS A 47 -17.58 18.11 10.91
C LYS A 47 -17.79 16.83 11.73
N LYS A 48 -18.74 16.01 11.29
CA LYS A 48 -19.13 14.79 11.98
C LYS A 48 -18.16 13.65 11.68
N THR A 49 -17.68 13.02 12.74
CA THR A 49 -17.01 11.72 12.68
C THR A 49 -18.04 10.63 12.98
N GLU A 50 -18.10 9.62 12.14
CA GLU A 50 -19.05 8.53 12.23
C GLU A 50 -18.38 7.32 12.89
N ASN A 51 -18.80 7.00 14.11
CA ASN A 51 -18.37 5.80 14.82
C ASN A 51 -19.21 4.60 14.40
N LEU A 52 -18.55 3.48 14.19
CA LEU A 52 -19.18 2.22 13.80
C LEU A 52 -19.39 1.31 15.01
N PRO A 53 -20.31 0.32 14.94
CA PRO A 53 -20.57 -0.60 16.04
C PRO A 53 -19.44 -1.61 16.30
N VAL A 54 -18.42 -1.63 15.45
CA VAL A 54 -17.20 -2.46 15.60
C VAL A 54 -15.98 -1.56 15.56
N PRO A 55 -14.87 -1.95 16.20
CA PRO A 55 -13.63 -1.20 16.12
C PRO A 55 -13.07 -1.17 14.70
N VAL A 56 -12.44 -0.05 14.37
CA VAL A 56 -11.83 0.27 13.08
C VAL A 56 -10.35 0.58 13.31
N ILE A 57 -9.49 -0.20 12.66
CA ILE A 57 -8.05 0.01 12.62
C ILE A 57 -7.72 0.69 11.29
N VAL A 58 -7.05 1.83 11.34
CA VAL A 58 -6.61 2.54 10.13
C VAL A 58 -5.15 2.22 9.89
N VAL A 59 -4.84 1.72 8.69
CA VAL A 59 -3.46 1.60 8.20
C VAL A 59 -3.28 2.61 7.08
N GLY A 60 -2.28 3.47 7.18
CA GLY A 60 -2.01 4.45 6.13
C GLY A 60 -0.59 4.96 6.15
N ASN A 61 -0.31 5.98 5.36
CA ASN A 61 0.99 6.64 5.35
C ASN A 61 0.85 8.16 5.27
N VAL A 62 1.94 8.85 5.59
CA VAL A 62 2.04 10.31 5.51
C VAL A 62 2.74 10.77 4.23
N THR A 63 3.39 9.87 3.48
CA THR A 63 4.06 10.17 2.19
C THR A 63 3.27 9.63 1.00
N VAL A 64 3.44 10.22 -0.18
CA VAL A 64 3.00 9.63 -1.44
C VAL A 64 4.00 8.53 -1.85
N GLY A 65 3.49 7.38 -2.30
CA GLY A 65 4.29 6.25 -2.76
C GLY A 65 4.03 4.96 -2.00
N GLY A 66 4.72 3.89 -2.42
CA GLY A 66 4.60 2.56 -1.84
C GLY A 66 5.44 2.42 -0.57
N THR A 67 4.83 2.63 0.60
CA THR A 67 5.52 2.49 1.90
C THR A 67 5.36 1.12 2.55
N GLY A 68 4.68 0.16 1.90
CA GLY A 68 4.36 -1.16 2.50
C GLY A 68 3.02 -1.22 3.24
N LYS A 69 2.08 -0.31 2.94
CA LYS A 69 0.72 -0.31 3.52
C LYS A 69 -0.04 -1.61 3.26
N THR A 70 -0.15 -2.00 1.99
CA THR A 70 -0.94 -3.18 1.59
C THR A 70 -0.42 -4.46 2.26
N PRO A 71 0.91 -4.75 2.30
CA PRO A 71 1.44 -5.84 3.11
C PRO A 71 1.09 -5.74 4.60
N THR A 72 1.09 -4.53 5.18
CA THR A 72 0.71 -4.31 6.59
C THR A 72 -0.77 -4.64 6.83
N VAL A 73 -1.66 -4.26 5.92
CA VAL A 73 -3.09 -4.60 5.96
C VAL A 73 -3.28 -6.11 5.87
N ILE A 74 -2.61 -6.77 4.91
CA ILE A 74 -2.70 -8.22 4.71
C ILE A 74 -2.20 -8.98 5.95
N TRP A 75 -1.06 -8.59 6.49
CA TRP A 75 -0.51 -9.17 7.72
C TRP A 75 -1.48 -9.02 8.89
N LEU A 76 -1.95 -7.80 9.14
CA LEU A 76 -2.84 -7.52 10.27
C LEU A 76 -4.18 -8.26 10.15
N ALA A 77 -4.78 -8.28 8.97
CA ALA A 77 -6.01 -9.02 8.71
C ALA A 77 -5.83 -10.52 8.96
N SER A 78 -4.71 -11.09 8.51
CA SER A 78 -4.39 -12.51 8.69
C SER A 78 -4.16 -12.84 10.17
N GLU A 79 -3.36 -12.06 10.89
CA GLU A 79 -3.09 -12.27 12.32
C GLU A 79 -4.35 -12.20 13.19
N LEU A 80 -5.25 -11.25 12.91
CA LEU A 80 -6.52 -11.13 13.62
C LEU A 80 -7.47 -12.29 13.29
N LYS A 81 -7.51 -12.73 12.02
CA LYS A 81 -8.30 -13.88 11.58
C LYS A 81 -7.81 -15.18 12.20
N ASP A 82 -6.50 -15.39 12.28
CA ASP A 82 -5.89 -16.57 12.90
C ASP A 82 -6.17 -16.65 14.40
N ARG A 83 -6.52 -15.52 15.03
CA ARG A 83 -7.02 -15.42 16.40
C ARG A 83 -8.54 -15.58 16.53
N GLY A 84 -9.22 -15.91 15.43
CA GLY A 84 -10.65 -16.19 15.39
C GLY A 84 -11.56 -14.97 15.21
N LEU A 85 -11.01 -13.78 14.95
CA LEU A 85 -11.81 -12.57 14.69
C LEU A 85 -12.31 -12.55 13.25
N ARG A 86 -13.55 -12.12 13.05
CA ARG A 86 -14.10 -11.86 11.71
C ARG A 86 -13.71 -10.46 11.28
N VAL A 87 -12.72 -10.36 10.42
CA VAL A 87 -12.17 -9.08 9.95
C VAL A 87 -12.66 -8.78 8.54
N GLY A 88 -13.09 -7.55 8.31
CA GLY A 88 -13.33 -7.01 6.97
C GLY A 88 -12.39 -5.85 6.66
N CYS A 89 -12.16 -5.59 5.38
CA CYS A 89 -11.33 -4.47 4.94
C CYS A 89 -12.16 -3.46 4.14
N VAL A 90 -11.85 -2.17 4.32
CA VAL A 90 -12.40 -1.10 3.49
C VAL A 90 -11.27 -0.34 2.82
N SER A 91 -11.44 -0.03 1.54
CA SER A 91 -10.47 0.74 0.78
C SER A 91 -11.19 1.78 -0.09
N ARG A 92 -10.43 2.71 -0.68
CA ARG A 92 -10.97 3.69 -1.61
C ARG A 92 -11.31 3.09 -2.99
N GLY A 93 -10.59 2.05 -3.41
CA GLY A 93 -10.64 1.57 -4.81
C GLY A 93 -9.83 2.44 -5.77
N TYR A 94 -8.67 2.93 -5.34
CA TYR A 94 -7.81 3.79 -6.17
C TYR A 94 -7.33 3.04 -7.43
N GLY A 95 -7.27 3.74 -8.57
CA GLY A 95 -6.93 3.17 -9.88
C GLY A 95 -8.08 2.45 -10.59
N GLY A 96 -9.13 2.08 -9.84
CA GLY A 96 -10.36 1.50 -10.36
C GLY A 96 -11.31 2.53 -10.97
N ASN A 97 -12.23 2.03 -11.81
CA ASN A 97 -13.28 2.78 -12.50
C ASN A 97 -14.69 2.52 -11.93
N ALA A 98 -14.81 1.96 -10.72
CA ALA A 98 -16.08 1.60 -10.09
C ALA A 98 -17.10 2.74 -10.17
N THR A 99 -18.19 2.50 -10.88
CA THR A 99 -19.32 3.43 -11.02
C THR A 99 -20.34 3.26 -9.89
N ASP A 100 -20.45 2.04 -9.36
CA ASP A 100 -21.30 1.71 -8.24
C ASP A 100 -20.47 1.75 -6.96
N SER A 101 -20.84 2.62 -6.02
CA SER A 101 -20.14 2.76 -4.73
C SER A 101 -21.17 2.89 -3.61
N PRO A 102 -21.09 2.09 -2.53
CA PRO A 102 -20.05 1.08 -2.26
C PRO A 102 -20.15 -0.17 -3.13
N GLN A 103 -19.01 -0.83 -3.39
CA GLN A 103 -18.95 -2.09 -4.16
C GLN A 103 -18.07 -3.12 -3.47
N ARG A 104 -18.55 -4.37 -3.44
CA ARG A 104 -17.84 -5.51 -2.86
C ARG A 104 -16.74 -6.01 -3.78
N VAL A 105 -15.62 -6.41 -3.19
CA VAL A 105 -14.45 -6.91 -3.91
C VAL A 105 -14.14 -8.34 -3.49
N GLY A 106 -13.98 -9.21 -4.49
CA GLY A 106 -13.45 -10.56 -4.38
C GLY A 106 -12.00 -10.65 -4.89
N GLY A 107 -11.32 -11.77 -4.58
CA GLY A 107 -9.94 -12.00 -5.04
C GLY A 107 -9.78 -12.27 -6.53
N ASP A 108 -10.89 -12.41 -7.25
CA ASP A 108 -11.05 -12.63 -8.68
C ASP A 108 -11.77 -11.46 -9.39
N SER A 109 -12.11 -10.38 -8.66
CA SER A 109 -12.71 -9.18 -9.26
C SER A 109 -11.75 -8.49 -10.22
N ASP A 110 -12.30 -7.76 -11.20
CA ASP A 110 -11.51 -7.02 -12.17
C ASP A 110 -10.81 -5.82 -11.51
N PRO A 111 -9.47 -5.78 -11.42
CA PRO A 111 -8.76 -4.65 -10.84
C PRO A 111 -8.93 -3.34 -11.63
N VAL A 112 -9.35 -3.39 -12.90
CA VAL A 112 -9.71 -2.18 -13.68
C VAL A 112 -10.97 -1.53 -13.12
N GLU A 113 -11.91 -2.32 -12.60
CA GLU A 113 -13.14 -1.81 -12.00
C GLU A 113 -12.90 -1.39 -10.55
N VAL A 114 -12.34 -2.27 -9.72
CA VAL A 114 -12.34 -2.08 -8.26
C VAL A 114 -10.98 -1.64 -7.68
N GLY A 115 -9.96 -1.52 -8.51
CA GLY A 115 -8.58 -1.23 -8.10
C GLY A 115 -7.77 -2.49 -7.80
N ASP A 116 -6.45 -2.40 -7.96
CA ASP A 116 -5.52 -3.52 -7.79
C ASP A 116 -5.27 -3.88 -6.31
N GLU A 117 -5.11 -2.89 -5.43
CA GLU A 117 -4.87 -3.12 -4.00
C GLU A 117 -6.04 -3.83 -3.28
N PRO A 118 -7.32 -3.45 -3.49
CA PRO A 118 -8.45 -4.17 -2.86
C PRO A 118 -8.56 -5.63 -3.31
N VAL A 119 -8.31 -5.91 -4.59
CA VAL A 119 -8.30 -7.29 -5.12
C VAL A 119 -7.17 -8.09 -4.51
N LEU A 120 -5.98 -7.50 -4.39
CA LEU A 120 -4.83 -8.13 -3.74
C LEU A 120 -5.14 -8.47 -2.27
N ILE A 121 -5.71 -7.52 -1.51
CA ILE A 121 -6.11 -7.75 -0.11
C ILE A 121 -7.13 -8.89 -0.03
N ALA A 122 -8.17 -8.86 -0.86
CA ALA A 122 -9.21 -9.89 -0.88
C ALA A 122 -8.63 -11.27 -1.21
N ALA A 123 -7.76 -11.36 -2.22
CA ALA A 123 -7.13 -12.61 -2.65
C ALA A 123 -6.17 -13.18 -1.59
N ALA A 124 -5.36 -12.34 -0.96
CA ALA A 124 -4.35 -12.78 0.01
C ALA A 124 -4.96 -13.19 1.35
N THR A 125 -5.99 -12.46 1.82
CA THR A 125 -6.55 -12.65 3.17
C THR A 125 -7.80 -13.53 3.17
N GLY A 126 -8.55 -13.56 2.07
CA GLY A 126 -9.91 -14.11 2.01
C GLY A 126 -10.94 -13.31 2.83
N CYS A 127 -10.57 -12.14 3.36
CA CYS A 127 -11.47 -11.28 4.12
C CYS A 127 -12.49 -10.60 3.19
N PRO A 128 -13.72 -10.32 3.67
CA PRO A 128 -14.65 -9.44 2.97
C PRO A 128 -14.05 -8.06 2.76
N VAL A 129 -14.01 -7.58 1.50
CA VAL A 129 -13.50 -6.26 1.14
C VAL A 129 -14.60 -5.43 0.49
N MET A 130 -14.71 -4.16 0.88
CA MET A 130 -15.63 -3.20 0.28
C MET A 130 -14.87 -1.92 -0.12
N ILE A 131 -15.08 -1.45 -1.34
CA ILE A 131 -14.52 -0.19 -1.82
C ILE A 131 -15.56 0.92 -1.80
N GLY A 132 -15.10 2.16 -1.59
CA GLY A 132 -15.94 3.33 -1.75
C GLY A 132 -15.19 4.64 -1.58
N SER A 133 -15.59 5.65 -2.37
CA SER A 133 -15.07 7.02 -2.23
C SER A 133 -15.55 7.68 -0.93
N ASP A 134 -16.62 7.18 -0.32
CA ASP A 134 -17.00 7.41 1.08
C ASP A 134 -16.72 6.14 1.88
N ARG A 135 -15.68 6.18 2.73
CA ARG A 135 -15.28 5.02 3.55
C ARG A 135 -16.31 4.70 4.63
N VAL A 136 -17.10 5.67 5.10
CA VAL A 136 -18.14 5.40 6.10
C VAL A 136 -19.27 4.61 5.45
N ALA A 137 -19.70 5.03 4.26
CA ALA A 137 -20.72 4.29 3.50
C ALA A 137 -20.25 2.86 3.17
N ALA A 138 -19.01 2.70 2.71
CA ALA A 138 -18.43 1.39 2.43
C ALA A 138 -18.39 0.48 3.67
N ALA A 139 -17.94 1.01 4.80
CA ALA A 139 -17.90 0.26 6.05
C ALA A 139 -19.30 -0.14 6.54
N LYS A 140 -20.29 0.78 6.47
CA LYS A 140 -21.68 0.46 6.84
C LYS A 140 -22.30 -0.59 5.92
N ALA A 141 -22.06 -0.52 4.61
CA ALA A 141 -22.52 -1.53 3.66
C ALA A 141 -21.91 -2.90 3.97
N LEU A 142 -20.60 -2.96 4.23
CA LEU A 142 -19.92 -4.21 4.55
C LEU A 142 -20.45 -4.85 5.85
N LEU A 143 -20.70 -4.04 6.89
CA LEU A 143 -21.27 -4.49 8.16
C LEU A 143 -22.74 -4.95 8.04
N ALA A 144 -23.49 -4.40 7.08
CA ALA A 144 -24.86 -4.83 6.82
C ALA A 144 -24.91 -6.22 6.16
N GLU A 145 -23.93 -6.54 5.31
CA GLU A 145 -23.86 -7.83 4.60
C GLU A 145 -23.19 -8.93 5.41
N THR A 146 -22.18 -8.58 6.21
CA THR A 146 -21.32 -9.56 6.89
C THR A 146 -21.16 -9.20 8.35
N ARG A 147 -21.33 -10.19 9.23
CA ARG A 147 -21.06 -10.02 10.65
C ARG A 147 -19.55 -9.99 10.88
N LEU A 148 -19.03 -8.86 11.33
CA LEU A 148 -17.62 -8.62 11.59
C LEU A 148 -17.40 -8.26 13.07
N ASP A 149 -16.20 -8.53 13.56
CA ASP A 149 -15.73 -8.16 14.88
C ASP A 149 -14.79 -6.94 14.82
N ALA A 150 -14.12 -6.72 13.69
CA ALA A 150 -13.27 -5.55 13.45
C ALA A 150 -13.20 -5.20 11.95
N LEU A 151 -12.86 -3.94 11.67
CA LEU A 151 -12.60 -3.43 10.32
C LEU A 151 -11.17 -2.91 10.20
N ILE A 152 -10.53 -3.13 9.05
CA ILE A 152 -9.26 -2.49 8.70
C ILE A 152 -9.50 -1.54 7.53
N ALA A 153 -9.16 -0.26 7.69
CA ALA A 153 -9.24 0.75 6.65
C ALA A 153 -7.85 0.97 6.02
N ASP A 154 -7.73 0.61 4.74
CA ASP A 154 -6.54 0.81 3.94
C ASP A 154 -6.47 2.27 3.41
N ASP A 155 -5.27 2.86 3.50
CA ASP A 155 -4.95 4.27 3.20
C ASP A 155 -5.90 5.29 3.87
N GLY A 156 -6.31 4.99 5.12
CA GLY A 156 -7.40 5.69 5.80
C GLY A 156 -7.00 6.93 6.63
N LEU A 157 -5.71 7.23 6.80
CA LEU A 157 -5.24 8.28 7.74
C LEU A 157 -5.91 9.64 7.46
N GLN A 158 -5.99 10.05 6.19
CA GLN A 158 -6.60 11.31 5.78
C GLN A 158 -8.15 11.30 5.83
N HIS A 159 -8.78 10.16 6.14
CA HIS A 159 -10.23 9.98 6.10
C HIS A 159 -10.94 10.32 7.42
N LEU A 160 -10.80 11.54 7.92
CA LEU A 160 -11.26 11.95 9.25
C LEU A 160 -12.74 11.69 9.58
N ALA A 161 -13.62 11.53 8.59
CA ALA A 161 -15.04 11.23 8.81
C ALA A 161 -15.29 9.80 9.33
N LEU A 162 -14.36 8.86 9.09
CA LEU A 162 -14.46 7.51 9.62
C LEU A 162 -13.85 7.49 11.03
N GLY A 163 -14.69 7.17 12.03
CA GLY A 163 -14.25 6.92 13.40
C GLY A 163 -13.28 5.74 13.44
N ARG A 164 -12.26 5.85 14.29
CA ARG A 164 -11.14 4.91 14.38
C ARG A 164 -10.73 4.70 15.83
N GLN A 165 -10.33 3.49 16.15
CA GLN A 165 -9.90 3.06 17.48
C GLN A 165 -8.38 2.93 17.55
N PHE A 166 -7.74 2.61 16.43
CA PHE A 166 -6.30 2.46 16.37
C PHE A 166 -5.76 2.92 15.02
N GLU A 167 -4.65 3.67 15.01
CA GLU A 167 -3.99 4.16 13.80
C GLU A 167 -2.55 3.65 13.68
N ILE A 168 -2.24 3.10 12.50
CA ILE A 168 -0.90 2.65 12.11
C ILE A 168 -0.43 3.51 10.93
N ALA A 169 0.65 4.26 11.13
CA ALA A 169 1.37 4.92 10.04
C ALA A 169 2.54 4.05 9.56
N VAL A 170 2.58 3.76 8.27
CA VAL A 170 3.66 3.02 7.63
C VAL A 170 4.61 3.97 6.92
N VAL A 171 5.89 3.92 7.28
CA VAL A 171 6.97 4.75 6.74
C VAL A 171 7.96 3.85 5.98
N ASP A 172 8.38 4.28 4.80
CA ASP A 172 9.51 3.69 4.09
C ASP A 172 10.80 4.17 4.78
N GLY A 173 11.53 3.25 5.43
CA GLY A 173 12.71 3.62 6.21
C GLY A 173 13.94 3.94 5.36
N GLU A 174 13.96 3.56 4.08
CA GLU A 174 15.06 3.92 3.17
C GLU A 174 14.84 5.32 2.59
N ARG A 175 13.63 5.61 2.11
CA ARG A 175 13.28 6.92 1.52
C ARG A 175 12.97 7.98 2.57
N GLY A 176 12.57 7.56 3.77
CA GLY A 176 12.12 8.43 4.83
C GLY A 176 10.99 9.36 4.39
N LEU A 177 11.05 10.62 4.82
CA LEU A 177 10.04 11.66 4.51
C LEU A 177 10.45 12.58 3.35
N GLY A 178 11.48 12.19 2.58
CA GLY A 178 12.07 13.02 1.53
C GLY A 178 12.61 14.34 2.08
N ASN A 179 12.19 15.46 1.48
CA ASN A 179 12.59 16.80 1.88
C ASN A 179 11.72 17.40 3.02
N GLU A 180 10.88 16.60 3.66
CA GLU A 180 9.98 16.94 4.77
C GLU A 180 8.95 18.04 4.47
N ALA A 181 8.81 18.44 3.20
CA ALA A 181 7.77 19.35 2.77
C ALA A 181 6.48 18.60 2.41
N CYS A 182 5.34 19.25 2.61
CA CYS A 182 4.06 18.74 2.11
C CYS A 182 3.91 18.92 0.59
N LEU A 183 2.93 18.24 0.02
CA LEU A 183 2.55 18.43 -1.38
C LEU A 183 2.22 19.91 -1.67
N PRO A 184 2.59 20.43 -2.85
CA PRO A 184 3.35 19.78 -3.92
C PRO A 184 4.89 19.90 -3.77
N ALA A 185 5.40 20.64 -2.79
CA ALA A 185 6.84 20.92 -2.64
C ALA A 185 7.64 19.70 -2.16
N GLY A 186 6.99 18.75 -1.49
CA GLY A 186 7.56 17.49 -1.02
C GLY A 186 6.55 16.35 -1.08
N PRO A 187 6.95 15.15 -0.66
CA PRO A 187 6.13 13.94 -0.81
C PRO A 187 5.05 13.81 0.27
N LEU A 188 5.03 14.68 1.29
CA LEU A 188 4.14 14.51 2.44
C LEU A 188 2.68 14.92 2.14
N ARG A 189 1.74 14.01 2.41
CA ARG A 189 0.29 14.24 2.43
C ARG A 189 -0.16 14.98 3.69
N GLU A 190 0.57 14.79 4.79
CA GLU A 190 0.37 15.49 6.07
C GLU A 190 1.74 15.82 6.68
N PRO A 191 1.86 16.88 7.49
CA PRO A 191 3.14 17.23 8.13
C PRO A 191 3.74 16.05 8.90
N ALA A 192 5.07 15.98 8.98
CA ALA A 192 5.79 14.91 9.69
C ALA A 192 5.32 14.71 11.14
N THR A 193 4.91 15.79 11.82
CA THR A 193 4.34 15.77 13.18
C THR A 193 3.08 14.91 13.30
N ARG A 194 2.43 14.55 12.18
CA ARG A 194 1.31 13.60 12.19
C ARG A 194 1.69 12.23 12.74
N LEU A 195 2.96 11.85 12.60
CA LEU A 195 3.48 10.58 13.12
C LEU A 195 3.49 10.55 14.66
N ASP A 196 3.46 11.72 15.32
CA ASP A 196 3.37 11.79 16.79
C ASP A 196 1.94 11.53 17.30
N ASP A 197 0.95 11.66 16.42
CA ASP A 197 -0.47 11.55 16.74
C ASP A 197 -1.05 10.15 16.46
N VAL A 198 -0.29 9.23 15.86
CA VAL A 198 -0.75 7.85 15.61
C VAL A 198 -0.40 6.92 16.77
N ASP A 199 -1.13 5.83 16.91
CA ASP A 199 -0.87 4.85 17.97
C ASP A 199 0.41 4.04 17.71
N ALA A 200 0.71 3.78 16.44
CA ALA A 200 1.91 3.05 16.03
C ALA A 200 2.51 3.59 14.73
N VAL A 201 3.84 3.69 14.72
CA VAL A 201 4.64 3.91 13.50
C VAL A 201 5.34 2.62 13.16
N VAL A 202 5.02 2.07 11.98
CA VAL A 202 5.67 0.89 11.41
C VAL A 202 6.64 1.35 10.33
N VAL A 203 7.89 0.92 10.43
CA VAL A 203 8.96 1.28 9.49
C VAL A 203 9.30 0.06 8.63
N ASN A 204 9.19 0.22 7.31
CA ASN A 204 9.57 -0.78 6.32
C ASN A 204 11.04 -0.58 5.89
N GLY A 205 11.92 -1.49 6.31
CA GLY A 205 13.34 -1.46 5.96
C GLY A 205 14.06 -0.20 6.49
N GLY A 206 15.32 -0.05 6.08
CA GLY A 206 16.16 1.11 6.38
C GLY A 206 16.41 1.41 7.87
N ASP A 207 17.21 2.45 8.10
CA ASP A 207 17.53 2.96 9.42
C ASP A 207 16.69 4.20 9.71
N TRP A 208 15.50 3.98 10.27
CA TRP A 208 14.67 5.06 10.81
C TRP A 208 14.98 5.23 12.30
N GLY A 209 15.16 6.49 12.71
CA GLY A 209 15.80 6.94 13.96
C GLY A 209 15.37 6.24 15.28
N GLU A 210 16.06 6.60 16.36
CA GLU A 210 15.81 6.02 17.67
C GLU A 210 14.42 6.43 18.21
N GLY A 211 13.62 5.43 18.62
CA GLY A 211 12.25 5.65 19.10
C GLY A 211 11.43 4.36 19.20
N SER A 212 10.22 4.47 19.76
CA SER A 212 9.28 3.35 19.92
C SER A 212 8.53 3.00 18.62
N VAL A 213 9.29 2.80 17.55
CA VAL A 213 8.76 2.33 16.25
C VAL A 213 8.75 0.81 16.19
N PHE A 214 7.89 0.27 15.33
CA PHE A 214 7.85 -1.15 15.01
C PHE A 214 8.56 -1.38 13.68
N ARG A 215 9.58 -2.23 13.66
CA ARG A 215 10.39 -2.46 12.45
C ARG A 215 9.93 -3.70 11.73
N MET A 216 9.70 -3.54 10.43
CA MET A 216 9.41 -4.64 9.53
C MET A 216 10.32 -4.61 8.31
N ARG A 217 10.37 -5.73 7.60
CA ARG A 217 10.93 -5.84 6.26
C ARG A 217 10.01 -6.67 5.39
N LEU A 218 9.98 -6.36 4.11
CA LEU A 218 9.36 -7.23 3.12
C LEU A 218 10.41 -8.23 2.64
N VAL A 219 10.14 -9.52 2.86
CA VAL A 219 11.00 -10.60 2.38
C VAL A 219 10.31 -11.36 1.26
N PRO A 220 11.03 -11.77 0.22
CA PRO A 220 10.48 -12.68 -0.77
C PRO A 220 10.11 -14.00 -0.10
N ASN A 221 8.93 -14.51 -0.40
CA ASN A 221 8.46 -15.79 0.12
C ASN A 221 8.33 -16.81 -1.01
N ARG A 222 7.43 -16.51 -1.96
CA ARG A 222 6.99 -17.47 -2.96
C ARG A 222 6.92 -16.82 -4.34
N VAL A 223 7.15 -17.61 -5.37
CA VAL A 223 7.04 -17.20 -6.76
C VAL A 223 5.97 -18.06 -7.43
N ASP A 224 4.80 -17.48 -7.67
CA ASP A 224 3.62 -18.19 -8.17
C ASP A 224 3.42 -17.94 -9.67
N GLN A 225 3.21 -19.00 -10.43
CA GLN A 225 2.89 -18.89 -11.85
C GLN A 225 1.46 -18.36 -12.02
N LEU A 226 1.27 -17.30 -12.80
CA LEU A 226 -0.06 -16.70 -12.96
C LEU A 226 -1.01 -17.58 -13.77
N ALA A 227 -0.53 -18.18 -14.86
CA ALA A 227 -1.35 -18.96 -15.80
C ALA A 227 -1.62 -20.41 -15.33
N GLY A 228 -1.05 -20.82 -14.19
CA GLY A 228 -1.02 -22.21 -13.78
C GLY A 228 -0.97 -22.39 -12.27
N LYS A 229 -0.55 -23.59 -11.84
CA LYS A 229 -0.34 -23.91 -10.42
C LYS A 229 1.14 -24.09 -10.09
N GLY A 230 2.02 -23.63 -10.97
CA GLY A 230 3.46 -23.67 -10.74
C GLY A 230 3.82 -22.81 -9.54
N GLN A 231 4.57 -23.38 -8.60
CA GLN A 231 5.08 -22.68 -7.45
C GLN A 231 6.60 -22.88 -7.39
N ARG A 232 7.33 -21.79 -7.19
CA ARG A 232 8.79 -21.75 -7.08
C ARG A 232 9.20 -20.80 -5.96
N THR A 233 10.49 -20.73 -5.73
CA THR A 233 11.18 -19.74 -4.90
C THR A 233 12.07 -18.87 -5.78
N LEU A 234 12.52 -17.71 -5.28
CA LEU A 234 13.47 -16.88 -6.04
C LEU A 234 14.78 -17.62 -6.34
N SER A 235 15.19 -18.54 -5.47
CA SER A 235 16.40 -19.35 -5.67
C SER A 235 16.34 -20.22 -6.93
N ASP A 236 15.13 -20.62 -7.38
CA ASP A 236 14.94 -21.40 -8.61
C ASP A 236 15.22 -20.59 -9.89
N PHE A 237 15.33 -19.27 -9.78
CA PHE A 237 15.66 -18.35 -10.87
C PHE A 237 17.09 -17.80 -10.79
N ARG A 238 17.91 -18.31 -9.86
CA ARG A 238 19.32 -17.90 -9.73
C ARG A 238 20.05 -18.11 -11.05
N ASP A 239 20.90 -17.14 -11.41
CA ASP A 239 21.67 -17.11 -12.66
C ASP A 239 20.83 -17.18 -13.96
N THR A 240 19.51 -17.11 -13.85
CA THR A 240 18.58 -17.06 -15.00
C THR A 240 18.35 -15.61 -15.39
N ILE A 241 18.24 -15.35 -16.69
CA ILE A 241 17.81 -14.05 -17.21
C ILE A 241 16.28 -13.97 -17.13
N VAL A 242 15.77 -12.93 -16.49
CA VAL A 242 14.32 -12.69 -16.32
C VAL A 242 13.97 -11.25 -16.67
N HIS A 243 12.76 -11.03 -17.17
CA HIS A 243 12.17 -9.69 -17.23
C HIS A 243 11.58 -9.37 -15.86
N ALA A 244 12.05 -8.30 -15.22
CA ALA A 244 11.52 -7.85 -13.95
C ALA A 244 10.55 -6.68 -14.19
N VAL A 245 9.26 -6.89 -13.91
CA VAL A 245 8.20 -5.91 -14.18
C VAL A 245 7.68 -5.34 -12.87
N ALA A 246 7.69 -4.01 -12.75
CA ALA A 246 7.19 -3.32 -11.55
C ALA A 246 6.48 -2.02 -11.91
N GLY A 247 5.17 -1.97 -11.64
CA GLY A 247 4.29 -0.81 -11.73
C GLY A 247 3.84 -0.33 -10.35
N ILE A 248 4.81 -0.08 -9.48
CA ILE A 248 4.63 0.35 -8.07
C ILE A 248 5.34 1.68 -7.83
N GLY A 249 5.03 2.37 -6.73
CA GLY A 249 5.66 3.66 -6.38
C GLY A 249 7.18 3.63 -6.08
N ASN A 250 7.81 2.45 -5.98
CA ASN A 250 9.26 2.29 -5.90
C ASN A 250 9.74 1.00 -6.60
N PRO A 251 9.83 0.99 -7.94
CA PRO A 251 10.24 -0.20 -8.71
C PRO A 251 11.65 -0.68 -8.38
N ASP A 252 12.55 0.24 -8.04
CA ASP A 252 13.96 -0.07 -7.77
C ASP A 252 14.11 -1.01 -6.58
N GLN A 253 13.27 -0.88 -5.54
CA GLN A 253 13.27 -1.81 -4.41
C GLN A 253 12.99 -3.26 -4.85
N PHE A 254 12.06 -3.46 -5.78
CA PHE A 254 11.77 -4.78 -6.33
C PHE A 254 12.95 -5.32 -7.14
N PHE A 255 13.56 -4.47 -7.96
CA PHE A 255 14.70 -4.85 -8.79
C PHE A 255 15.95 -5.20 -7.97
N GLU A 256 16.28 -4.40 -6.96
CA GLU A 256 17.40 -4.69 -6.05
C GLU A 256 17.16 -5.95 -5.23
N MET A 257 15.91 -6.20 -4.80
CA MET A 257 15.53 -7.46 -4.16
C MET A 257 15.85 -8.67 -5.07
N LEU A 258 15.43 -8.66 -6.33
CA LEU A 258 15.75 -9.75 -7.27
C LEU A 258 17.26 -9.89 -7.53
N LYS A 259 17.99 -8.78 -7.65
CA LYS A 259 19.45 -8.80 -7.82
C LYS A 259 20.16 -9.39 -6.61
N SER A 260 19.69 -9.11 -5.38
CA SER A 260 20.27 -9.64 -4.15
C SER A 260 20.15 -11.17 -4.06
N GLU A 261 19.15 -11.76 -4.72
CA GLU A 261 18.99 -13.20 -4.91
C GLU A 261 19.84 -13.79 -6.06
N LYS A 262 20.73 -12.97 -6.65
CA LYS A 262 21.62 -13.34 -7.77
C LYS A 262 20.86 -13.72 -9.05
N ILE A 263 19.71 -13.09 -9.27
CA ILE A 263 18.94 -13.21 -10.51
C ILE A 263 19.41 -12.15 -11.50
N ARG A 264 19.57 -12.51 -12.79
CA ARG A 264 19.95 -11.56 -13.84
C ARG A 264 18.68 -10.92 -14.39
N ILE A 265 18.47 -9.64 -14.08
CA ILE A 265 17.22 -8.98 -14.46
C ILE A 265 17.38 -8.07 -15.68
N ILE A 266 16.35 -8.02 -16.52
CA ILE A 266 16.07 -6.96 -17.48
C ILE A 266 14.93 -6.13 -16.87
N PRO A 267 15.20 -4.93 -16.31
CA PRO A 267 14.20 -4.18 -15.56
C PRO A 267 13.23 -3.42 -16.47
N HIS A 268 11.93 -3.52 -16.16
CA HIS A 268 10.83 -2.82 -16.81
C HIS A 268 10.01 -2.08 -15.76
N ALA A 269 10.35 -0.82 -15.54
CA ALA A 269 9.63 0.06 -14.63
C ALA A 269 8.41 0.69 -15.33
N PHE A 270 7.24 0.51 -14.75
CA PHE A 270 5.99 1.12 -15.19
C PHE A 270 5.50 2.14 -14.16
N GLN A 271 4.52 2.96 -14.53
CA GLN A 271 3.88 3.86 -13.57
C GLN A 271 3.12 3.08 -12.49
N ASP A 272 2.99 3.68 -11.30
CA ASP A 272 2.13 3.12 -10.26
C ASP A 272 0.69 3.00 -10.79
N HIS A 273 0.07 1.84 -10.55
CA HIS A 273 -1.24 1.48 -11.10
C HIS A 273 -1.31 1.44 -12.64
N ALA A 274 -0.19 1.21 -13.34
CA ALA A 274 -0.19 1.01 -14.79
C ALA A 274 -1.16 -0.10 -15.21
N ARG A 275 -1.89 0.14 -16.30
CA ARG A 275 -2.76 -0.84 -16.97
C ARG A 275 -1.94 -1.55 -18.04
N TYR A 276 -1.84 -2.87 -17.92
CA TYR A 276 -1.07 -3.69 -18.85
C TYR A 276 -1.93 -4.18 -20.00
N GLN A 277 -1.36 -4.14 -21.21
CA GLN A 277 -1.82 -4.91 -22.36
C GLN A 277 -0.89 -6.10 -22.58
N PRO A 278 -1.34 -7.19 -23.22
CA PRO A 278 -0.50 -8.34 -23.51
C PRO A 278 0.79 -7.97 -24.25
N SER A 279 0.72 -7.01 -25.17
CA SER A 279 1.87 -6.51 -25.93
C SER A 279 2.91 -5.79 -25.07
N ASP A 280 2.53 -5.22 -23.91
CA ASP A 280 3.47 -4.53 -23.03
C ASP A 280 4.43 -5.51 -22.34
N LEU A 281 4.04 -6.79 -22.27
CA LEU A 281 4.77 -7.86 -21.61
C LEU A 281 5.28 -8.93 -22.58
N ASP A 282 5.13 -8.70 -23.90
CA ASP A 282 5.72 -9.54 -24.93
C ASP A 282 7.09 -9.00 -25.32
N PHE A 283 8.13 -9.59 -24.74
CA PHE A 283 9.52 -9.13 -24.94
C PHE A 283 10.25 -9.86 -26.09
N GLU A 284 9.51 -10.57 -26.95
CA GLU A 284 10.03 -11.28 -28.14
C GLU A 284 11.07 -12.39 -27.82
N ASP A 285 11.11 -12.88 -26.59
CA ASP A 285 11.96 -13.99 -26.16
C ASP A 285 11.22 -15.00 -25.25
N LYS A 286 11.95 -15.94 -24.64
CA LYS A 286 11.36 -16.99 -23.78
C LYS A 286 11.76 -16.85 -22.32
N HIS A 287 12.33 -15.72 -21.91
CA HIS A 287 12.72 -15.50 -20.53
C HIS A 287 11.48 -15.42 -19.62
N PRO A 288 11.58 -15.91 -18.37
CA PRO A 288 10.52 -15.70 -17.39
C PRO A 288 10.27 -14.22 -17.13
N VAL A 289 9.01 -13.87 -16.85
CA VAL A 289 8.59 -12.53 -16.45
C VAL A 289 8.23 -12.58 -14.97
N LEU A 290 9.07 -11.99 -14.11
CA LEU A 290 8.82 -11.85 -12.68
C LEU A 290 8.23 -10.47 -12.42
N MET A 291 7.09 -10.42 -11.74
CA MET A 291 6.40 -9.17 -11.43
C MET A 291 5.93 -9.12 -9.97
N THR A 292 5.64 -7.91 -9.47
CA THR A 292 5.10 -7.74 -8.11
C THR A 292 3.70 -8.37 -7.99
N GLU A 293 3.23 -8.65 -6.77
CA GLU A 293 1.86 -9.12 -6.55
C GLU A 293 0.80 -8.13 -7.06
N LYS A 294 1.05 -6.83 -6.88
CA LYS A 294 0.17 -5.77 -7.38
C LYS A 294 0.04 -5.81 -8.90
N ASP A 295 1.16 -6.04 -9.59
CA ASP A 295 1.17 -6.14 -11.05
C ASP A 295 0.56 -7.45 -11.55
N ALA A 296 0.79 -8.55 -10.82
CA ALA A 296 0.27 -9.85 -11.17
C ALA A 296 -1.27 -9.90 -11.21
N VAL A 297 -1.93 -9.25 -10.25
CA VAL A 297 -3.40 -9.14 -10.21
C VAL A 297 -3.96 -8.56 -11.52
N LYS A 298 -3.27 -7.59 -12.12
CA LYS A 298 -3.66 -6.92 -13.37
C LYS A 298 -3.40 -7.76 -14.63
N CYS A 299 -2.50 -8.75 -14.54
CA CYS A 299 -2.09 -9.55 -15.70
C CYS A 299 -2.80 -10.90 -15.80
N ARG A 300 -3.55 -11.32 -14.78
CA ARG A 300 -4.17 -12.67 -14.70
C ARG A 300 -5.00 -13.03 -15.93
N ALA A 301 -5.76 -12.07 -16.49
CA ALA A 301 -6.68 -12.31 -17.60
C ALA A 301 -6.00 -12.74 -18.91
N PHE A 302 -4.71 -12.39 -19.08
CA PHE A 302 -3.94 -12.69 -20.29
C PHE A 302 -2.59 -13.36 -19.98
N ALA A 303 -2.43 -13.86 -18.76
CA ALA A 303 -1.17 -14.44 -18.32
C ALA A 303 -0.79 -15.65 -19.16
N ASP A 304 0.50 -15.74 -19.50
CA ASP A 304 1.09 -16.91 -20.14
C ASP A 304 2.00 -17.68 -19.17
N PRO A 305 2.45 -18.90 -19.51
CA PRO A 305 3.27 -19.74 -18.62
C PRO A 305 4.60 -19.12 -18.14
N ARG A 306 5.08 -18.06 -18.79
CA ARG A 306 6.28 -17.32 -18.38
C ARG A 306 6.02 -16.33 -17.25
N PHE A 307 4.77 -16.00 -16.93
CA PHE A 307 4.46 -14.94 -15.97
C PHE A 307 4.43 -15.50 -14.55
N TRP A 308 5.20 -14.86 -13.67
CA TRP A 308 5.37 -15.23 -12.27
C TRP A 308 5.18 -14.02 -11.36
N SER A 309 4.35 -14.19 -10.33
CA SER A 309 4.15 -13.22 -9.26
C SER A 309 5.14 -13.52 -8.15
N VAL A 310 5.90 -12.50 -7.72
CA VAL A 310 6.81 -12.59 -6.59
C VAL A 310 6.07 -12.09 -5.36
N ALA A 311 5.63 -13.03 -4.52
CA ALA A 311 4.95 -12.74 -3.27
C ALA A 311 5.94 -12.35 -2.17
N VAL A 312 5.60 -11.29 -1.44
CA VAL A 312 6.40 -10.80 -0.32
C VAL A 312 5.66 -11.01 1.00
N ASN A 313 6.36 -11.55 1.98
CA ASN A 313 5.88 -11.59 3.35
C ASN A 313 6.40 -10.38 4.13
N LEU A 314 5.57 -9.89 5.02
CA LEU A 314 5.96 -8.92 6.02
C LEU A 314 6.55 -9.66 7.23
N GLU A 315 7.80 -9.39 7.55
CA GLU A 315 8.47 -9.89 8.76
C GLU A 315 8.83 -8.74 9.69
N PHE A 316 8.38 -8.83 10.95
CA PHE A 316 8.79 -7.90 11.99
C PHE A 316 10.13 -8.30 12.63
N GLN A 317 10.94 -7.30 12.99
CA GLN A 317 12.19 -7.50 13.72
C GLN A 317 11.94 -7.62 15.23
N GLY A 318 12.74 -8.43 15.92
CA GLY A 318 12.84 -8.39 17.39
C GLY A 318 11.53 -8.56 18.18
N GLY A 319 10.54 -9.26 17.63
CA GLY A 319 9.22 -9.44 18.26
C GLY A 319 8.28 -8.22 18.15
N ASP A 320 8.60 -7.24 17.30
CA ASP A 320 7.78 -6.04 17.11
C ASP A 320 6.37 -6.35 16.61
N GLY A 321 6.18 -7.41 15.83
CA GLY A 321 4.86 -7.86 15.37
C GLY A 321 3.94 -8.22 16.53
N ASP A 322 4.43 -9.05 17.45
CA ASP A 322 3.68 -9.42 18.67
C ASP A 322 3.40 -8.21 19.55
N ARG A 323 4.37 -7.29 19.68
CA ARG A 323 4.19 -6.06 20.46
C ARG A 323 3.13 -5.16 19.84
N LEU A 324 3.16 -4.96 18.52
CA LEU A 324 2.18 -4.17 17.79
C LEU A 324 0.80 -4.78 17.95
N LEU A 325 0.69 -6.08 17.73
CA LEU A 325 -0.58 -6.78 17.81
C LEU A 325 -1.18 -6.77 19.22
N ARG A 326 -0.37 -6.89 20.27
CA ARG A 326 -0.83 -6.70 21.65
C ARG A 326 -1.41 -5.31 21.89
N ARG A 327 -0.85 -4.26 21.27
CA ARG A 327 -1.41 -2.90 21.39
C ARG A 327 -2.74 -2.80 20.64
N VAL A 328 -2.80 -3.31 19.41
CA VAL A 328 -4.04 -3.35 18.63
C VAL A 328 -5.14 -4.07 19.42
N LEU A 329 -4.91 -5.32 19.84
CA LEU A 329 -5.90 -6.15 20.53
C LEU A 329 -6.35 -5.57 21.89
N ARG A 330 -5.53 -4.75 22.54
CA ARG A 330 -5.91 -4.07 23.79
C ARG A 330 -6.92 -2.94 23.55
N ASP A 331 -6.85 -2.32 22.37
CA ASP A 331 -7.61 -1.13 22.02
C ASP A 331 -8.82 -1.45 21.10
N LEU A 332 -9.01 -2.74 20.73
CA LEU A 332 -10.21 -3.30 20.10
C LEU A 332 -11.28 -3.68 21.13
#